data_AF-A0A0C9RP93-F1
#
_entry.id   AF-A0A0C9RP93-F1
#
_cell.length_a   1.000
_cell.length_b   1.000
_cell.length_c   1.000
_cell.angle_alpha   90.00
_cell.angle_beta   90.00
_cell.angle_gamma   90.00
#
_symmetry.space_group_name_H-M   'P 1'
#
loop_
_entity.id
_entity.type
_entity.pdbx_description
1 polymer ?
#
loop_
_entity_poly.entity_id
_entity_poly.type
_entity_poly.pdbx_seq_one_letter_code
_entity_poly.pdbx_strand_id
1 'polypeptide(L)'
;MKTHLLLFALFFTVLATGEWQKVPTSENVRTLALFGAKRINLGINSVFHHKLIDVLTAERQVVAGYNYKINITIQETECKKSQKSFEAAQKCNLLSSKSLKVCQVIVYQRPWLNETKVTSFSCSETSNKAKRSDVESLHERLFEKFIKKYERSYSNEYERVKRFKIFRANLKKIKELNSNEQGTAIYGITKFSDLNENEFRKYLGFRPDLARADSIPPPAEIPSISMPKSYDWRHYNVVTEVKNQQQCGSCWAFSTTGNIEGQWALKKKKLVSLSEQELVDCDRVDQGCNGGLPSNAYKEIIRLGGLETEKEYPYEADDEKCQFKKSDVRVYINSSVSISQNETEMAVWLVKNGPISIGINANAMQFYYGGISHPWKFLCNPENLDHGVLIVGYGVHSYPLFKTTLPFWIIKNSWGADWGEQGYYRVYRGDGTCGLNRMATSSVVD
;
A
#
# COMPACT_ATOMS: atom_id res chain seq x y z
N MET A 1 38.03 -43.93 -10.29
CA MET A 1 37.31 -42.69 -10.68
C MET A 1 36.62 -42.19 -9.42
N LYS A 2 37.22 -41.42 -8.50
CA LYS A 2 37.84 -40.08 -8.60
C LYS A 2 36.97 -39.07 -9.38
N THR A 3 36.71 -37.93 -8.70
CA THR A 3 35.99 -36.70 -9.10
C THR A 3 34.47 -36.88 -9.32
N HIS A 4 33.52 -36.34 -8.54
CA HIS A 4 33.43 -35.01 -7.96
C HIS A 4 32.70 -35.01 -6.59
N LEU A 5 33.47 -34.92 -5.51
CA LEU A 5 33.07 -34.26 -4.27
C LEU A 5 33.54 -32.80 -4.45
N LEU A 6 32.68 -31.89 -4.91
CA LEU A 6 32.90 -30.42 -4.92
C LEU A 6 31.73 -29.72 -5.62
N LEU A 7 30.59 -29.59 -4.92
CA LEU A 7 29.55 -28.63 -5.29
C LEU A 7 28.66 -28.25 -4.08
N PHE A 8 29.26 -28.21 -2.88
CA PHE A 8 28.64 -27.70 -1.66
C PHE A 8 29.50 -26.64 -0.93
N ALA A 9 30.40 -25.98 -1.66
CA ALA A 9 31.23 -24.90 -1.15
C ALA A 9 31.38 -23.82 -2.21
N LEU A 10 30.27 -23.12 -2.52
CA LEU A 10 30.25 -21.87 -3.30
C LEU A 10 29.00 -21.06 -2.93
N PHE A 11 28.86 -20.79 -1.63
CA PHE A 11 28.00 -19.71 -1.11
C PHE A 11 28.62 -19.04 0.12
N PHE A 12 29.95 -19.03 0.22
CA PHE A 12 30.67 -18.25 1.22
C PHE A 12 32.00 -17.80 0.66
N THR A 13 31.97 -16.73 -0.13
CA THR A 13 33.05 -15.72 -0.28
C THR A 13 32.53 -14.65 -1.23
N VAL A 14 32.91 -13.40 -0.99
CA VAL A 14 32.44 -12.13 -1.61
C VAL A 14 31.23 -11.58 -0.82
N LEU A 15 31.34 -10.65 0.14
CA LEU A 15 32.36 -9.66 0.45
C LEU A 15 32.40 -9.35 1.95
N ALA A 16 33.61 -9.32 2.51
CA ALA A 16 33.95 -8.37 3.55
C ALA A 16 33.87 -6.97 2.94
N THR A 17 32.67 -6.39 2.84
CA THR A 17 32.55 -4.96 2.54
C THR A 17 32.76 -4.21 3.84
N GLY A 18 33.78 -3.36 3.91
CA GLY A 18 33.90 -2.30 4.90
C GLY A 18 32.80 -1.23 4.75
N GLU A 19 31.61 -1.59 4.29
CA GLU A 19 30.47 -0.69 4.11
C GLU A 19 29.53 -0.77 5.31
N TRP A 20 28.82 0.32 5.55
CA TRP A 20 27.82 0.42 6.60
C TRP A 20 26.50 -0.21 6.12
N GLN A 21 26.01 -1.21 6.85
CA GLN A 21 24.73 -1.86 6.59
C GLN A 21 23.69 -1.42 7.62
N LYS A 22 22.50 -1.02 7.18
CA LYS A 22 21.40 -0.70 8.10
C LYS A 22 21.00 -1.92 8.90
N VAL A 23 20.84 -1.76 10.20
CA VAL A 23 20.38 -2.82 11.11
C VAL A 23 19.14 -2.36 11.88
N PRO A 24 18.18 -3.26 12.16
CA PRO A 24 17.00 -2.92 12.95
C PRO A 24 17.38 -2.55 14.39
N THR A 25 16.52 -1.78 15.06
CA THR A 25 16.68 -1.38 16.48
C THR A 25 16.38 -2.56 17.42
N SER A 26 17.27 -3.56 17.41
CA SER A 26 17.21 -4.72 18.29
C SER A 26 17.61 -4.38 19.73
N GLU A 27 17.38 -5.31 20.66
CA GLU A 27 17.80 -5.17 22.06
C GLU A 27 19.31 -4.90 22.19
N ASN A 28 20.13 -5.56 21.37
CA ASN A 28 21.58 -5.30 21.31
C ASN A 28 21.89 -3.85 20.89
N VAL A 29 21.21 -3.32 19.86
CA VAL A 29 21.38 -1.93 19.42
C VAL A 29 20.95 -0.96 20.52
N ARG A 30 19.87 -1.25 21.25
CA ARG A 30 19.43 -0.43 22.40
C ARG A 30 20.46 -0.43 23.53
N THR A 31 21.06 -1.58 23.85
CA THR A 31 22.13 -1.68 24.84
C THR A 31 23.36 -0.89 24.44
N LEU A 32 23.78 -0.98 23.16
CA LEU A 32 24.89 -0.20 22.63
C LEU A 32 24.58 1.30 22.59
N ALA A 33 23.33 1.67 22.29
CA ALA A 33 22.86 3.06 22.33
C ALA A 33 22.90 3.64 23.76
N LEU A 34 22.47 2.87 24.76
CA LEU A 34 22.57 3.25 26.18
C LEU A 34 24.02 3.38 26.63
N PHE A 35 24.88 2.45 26.23
CA PHE A 35 26.33 2.52 26.49
C PHE A 35 26.94 3.79 25.87
N GLY A 36 26.57 4.10 24.63
CA GLY A 36 26.96 5.34 23.95
C GLY A 36 26.45 6.59 24.65
N ALA A 37 25.17 6.62 25.05
CA ALA A 37 24.55 7.72 25.77
C ALA A 37 25.23 7.98 27.13
N LYS A 38 25.63 6.92 27.84
CA LYS A 38 26.42 7.03 29.09
C LYS A 38 27.74 7.75 28.83
N ARG A 39 28.46 7.37 27.77
CA ARG A 39 29.75 8.00 27.43
C ARG A 39 29.58 9.45 26.99
N ILE A 40 28.54 9.75 26.22
CA ILE A 40 28.18 11.11 25.81
C ILE A 40 27.85 11.97 27.04
N ASN A 41 27.04 11.43 27.97
CA ASN A 41 26.69 12.14 29.20
C ASN A 41 27.94 12.51 30.03
N LEU A 42 28.97 11.66 30.04
CA LEU A 42 30.25 11.98 30.68
C LEU A 42 31.07 13.03 29.91
N GLY A 43 30.95 13.07 28.58
CA GLY A 43 31.68 14.00 27.72
C GLY A 43 31.04 15.39 27.55
N ILE A 44 29.73 15.52 27.77
CA ILE A 44 29.03 16.80 27.70
C ILE A 44 29.26 17.62 28.96
N ASN A 45 29.70 18.87 28.80
CA ASN A 45 29.82 19.85 29.87
C ASN A 45 28.44 20.33 30.36
N SER A 46 27.81 19.53 31.21
CA SER A 46 26.55 19.86 31.89
C SER A 46 26.56 19.30 33.31
N VAL A 47 25.91 20.03 34.22
CA VAL A 47 25.70 19.66 35.62
C VAL A 47 24.63 18.56 35.76
N PHE A 48 23.77 18.40 34.76
CA PHE A 48 22.63 17.47 34.78
C PHE A 48 22.85 16.26 33.88
N HIS A 49 22.22 15.14 34.25
CA HIS A 49 22.23 13.94 33.43
C HIS A 49 21.42 14.13 32.16
N HIS A 50 21.91 13.54 31.07
CA HIS A 50 21.18 13.38 29.82
C HIS A 50 20.62 11.96 29.74
N LYS A 51 19.32 11.85 29.48
CA LYS A 51 18.60 10.59 29.31
C LYS A 51 18.51 10.23 27.83
N LEU A 52 18.66 8.94 27.50
CA LEU A 52 18.38 8.43 26.15
C LEU A 52 16.88 8.47 25.92
N ILE A 53 16.46 9.11 24.83
CA ILE A 53 15.05 9.29 24.47
C ILE A 53 14.65 8.31 23.37
N ASP A 54 15.43 8.27 22.28
CA ASP A 54 15.14 7.40 21.15
C ASP A 54 16.40 7.01 20.37
N VAL A 55 16.33 5.88 19.67
CA VAL A 55 17.33 5.42 18.71
C VAL A 55 16.78 5.64 17.30
N LEU A 56 17.32 6.64 16.60
CA LEU A 56 16.82 7.07 15.30
C LEU A 56 17.19 6.10 14.18
N THR A 57 18.48 5.74 14.11
CA THR A 57 19.02 4.82 13.10
C THR A 57 20.20 4.07 13.67
N ALA A 58 20.40 2.83 13.19
CA ALA A 58 21.59 2.06 13.47
C ALA A 58 22.14 1.45 12.18
N GLU A 59 23.46 1.56 12.01
CA GLU A 59 24.22 0.90 10.96
C GLU A 59 25.33 0.07 11.58
N ARG A 60 25.65 -1.06 10.98
CA ARG A 60 26.74 -1.94 11.39
C ARG A 60 27.73 -2.10 10.24
N GLN A 61 29.02 -2.00 10.55
CA GLN A 61 30.13 -2.26 9.64
C GLN A 61 31.00 -3.37 10.25
N VAL A 62 31.35 -4.37 9.44
CA VAL A 62 32.23 -5.47 9.85
C VAL A 62 33.68 -5.03 9.69
N VAL A 63 34.46 -5.13 10.76
CA VAL A 63 35.91 -4.82 10.82
C VAL A 63 36.61 -5.96 11.58
N ALA A 64 37.76 -5.73 12.23
CA ALA A 64 38.34 -6.68 13.21
C ALA A 64 37.50 -6.79 14.51
N GLY A 65 36.17 -6.79 14.37
CA GLY A 65 35.14 -6.45 15.34
C GLY A 65 33.88 -5.96 14.60
N TYR A 66 32.99 -5.28 15.31
CA TYR A 66 31.84 -4.59 14.71
C TYR A 66 31.86 -3.12 15.09
N ASN A 67 31.80 -2.25 14.09
CA ASN A 67 31.48 -0.85 14.30
C ASN A 67 29.96 -0.67 14.20
N TYR A 68 29.37 -0.03 15.19
CA TYR A 68 27.96 0.37 15.19
C TYR A 68 27.89 1.89 15.16
N LYS A 69 27.31 2.47 14.10
CA LYS A 69 27.01 3.90 14.02
C LYS A 69 25.55 4.08 14.38
N ILE A 70 25.31 4.69 15.52
CA ILE A 70 23.98 4.83 16.10
C ILE A 70 23.68 6.32 16.25
N ASN A 71 22.61 6.77 15.61
CA ASN A 71 22.09 8.11 15.85
C ASN A 71 21.03 8.03 16.94
N ILE A 72 21.24 8.76 18.02
CA ILE A 72 20.37 8.76 19.20
C ILE A 72 19.89 10.18 19.51
N THR A 73 18.74 10.27 20.17
CA THR A 73 18.29 11.53 20.79
C THR A 73 18.44 11.44 22.30
N ILE A 74 18.99 12.49 22.90
CA ILE A 74 19.13 12.62 24.35
C ILE A 74 18.52 13.93 24.82
N GLN A 75 18.05 13.97 26.06
CA GLN A 75 17.53 15.20 26.68
C GLN A 75 18.02 15.33 28.12
N GLU A 76 18.27 16.56 28.54
CA GLU A 76 18.68 16.88 29.89
C GLU A 76 17.53 16.58 30.89
N THR A 77 17.89 16.01 32.03
CA THR A 77 16.98 15.64 33.11
C THR A 77 17.14 16.59 34.30
N GLU A 78 16.19 16.57 35.23
CA GLU A 78 16.29 17.33 36.49
C GLU A 78 17.37 16.80 37.44
N CYS A 79 17.95 15.63 37.16
CA CYS A 79 18.90 14.96 38.05
C CYS A 79 20.34 15.42 37.82
N LYS A 80 20.98 15.92 38.88
CA LYS A 80 22.38 16.36 38.86
C LYS A 80 23.34 15.17 38.82
N LYS A 81 24.42 15.30 38.05
CA LYS A 81 25.48 14.29 37.93
C LYS A 81 26.20 13.97 39.24
N SER A 82 26.20 14.91 40.19
CA SER A 82 26.80 14.72 41.51
C SER A 82 25.94 13.90 42.48
N GLN A 83 24.65 13.67 42.16
CA GLN A 83 23.68 13.11 43.10
C GLN A 83 23.21 11.70 42.75
N LYS A 84 23.24 11.30 41.47
CA LYS A 84 22.74 10.01 41.02
C LYS A 84 23.69 9.39 40.00
N SER A 85 23.62 8.07 39.82
CA SER A 85 24.27 7.39 38.71
C SER A 85 23.51 7.66 37.40
N PHE A 86 24.18 7.44 36.26
CA PHE A 86 23.55 7.56 34.94
C PHE A 86 22.34 6.64 34.78
N GLU A 87 22.43 5.42 35.32
CA GLU A 87 21.38 4.40 35.29
C GLU A 87 20.16 4.85 36.10
N ALA A 88 20.38 5.38 37.31
CA ALA A 88 19.31 5.93 38.14
C ALA A 88 18.69 7.17 37.50
N ALA A 89 19.49 7.97 36.79
CA ALA A 89 19.03 9.17 36.11
C ALA A 89 18.13 8.91 34.90
N GLN A 90 18.15 7.70 34.32
CA GLN A 90 17.20 7.34 33.24
C GLN A 90 15.74 7.32 33.74
N LYS A 91 15.50 7.26 35.05
CA LYS A 91 14.16 7.33 35.65
C LYS A 91 13.73 8.75 36.03
N CYS A 92 14.61 9.74 35.89
CA CYS A 92 14.29 11.13 36.24
C CYS A 92 13.41 11.81 35.19
N ASN A 93 12.67 12.84 35.60
CA ASN A 93 11.89 13.64 34.67
C ASN A 93 12.81 14.49 33.77
N LEU A 94 12.31 14.77 32.57
CA LEU A 94 12.99 15.60 31.60
C LEU A 94 12.82 17.08 31.97
N LEU A 95 13.85 17.89 31.75
CA LEU A 95 13.71 19.35 31.89
C LEU A 95 12.94 19.89 30.68
N SER A 96 11.69 20.30 30.92
CA SER A 96 10.77 20.81 29.89
C SER A 96 11.30 22.06 29.15
N SER A 97 12.22 22.80 29.77
CA SER A 97 12.86 24.00 29.21
C SER A 97 14.05 23.72 28.28
N LYS A 98 14.47 22.45 28.13
CA LYS A 98 15.68 22.07 27.37
C LYS A 98 15.33 21.26 26.13
N SER A 99 16.01 21.55 25.03
CA SER A 99 15.78 20.91 23.73
C SER A 99 16.48 19.55 23.61
N LEU A 100 15.92 18.67 22.78
CA LEU A 100 16.48 17.36 22.45
C LEU A 100 17.81 17.51 21.70
N LYS A 101 18.90 16.92 22.17
CA LYS A 101 20.17 16.86 21.43
C LYS A 101 20.20 15.61 20.57
N VAL A 102 20.60 15.74 19.31
CA VAL A 102 20.87 14.58 18.44
C VAL A 102 22.36 14.29 18.54
N CYS A 103 22.70 13.04 18.81
CA CYS A 103 24.08 12.60 18.88
C CYS A 103 24.30 11.38 17.99
N GLN A 104 25.38 11.41 17.22
CA GLN A 104 25.91 10.22 16.56
C GLN A 104 26.97 9.61 17.46
N VAL A 105 26.87 8.31 17.72
CA VAL A 105 27.88 7.55 18.45
C VAL A 105 28.35 6.38 17.61
N ILE A 106 29.67 6.18 17.54
CA ILE A 106 30.29 4.98 16.97
C ILE A 106 30.75 4.10 18.12
N VAL A 107 30.18 2.90 18.20
CA VAL A 107 30.51 1.89 19.20
C VAL A 107 31.23 0.74 18.52
N TYR A 108 32.46 0.48 18.92
CA TYR A 108 33.22 -0.67 18.50
C TYR A 108 33.05 -1.82 19.49
N GLN A 109 32.72 -3.01 18.99
CA GLN A 109 32.46 -4.19 19.80
C GLN A 109 33.22 -5.41 19.27
N ARG A 110 33.89 -6.15 20.17
CA ARG A 110 34.44 -7.50 19.92
C ARG A 110 33.78 -8.48 20.90
N PRO A 111 32.64 -9.09 20.52
CA PRO A 111 31.89 -9.96 21.43
C PRO A 111 32.72 -11.11 22.02
N TRP A 112 33.61 -11.71 21.23
CA TRP A 112 34.49 -12.82 21.65
C TRP A 112 35.59 -12.43 22.65
N LEU A 113 35.82 -11.14 22.88
CA LEU A 113 36.74 -10.62 23.89
C LEU A 113 36.02 -9.83 24.99
N ASN A 114 34.69 -9.81 24.99
CA ASN A 114 33.87 -8.96 25.86
C ASN A 114 34.28 -7.47 25.86
N GLU A 115 34.85 -6.98 24.75
CA GLU A 115 35.28 -5.59 24.62
C GLU A 115 34.19 -4.77 23.92
N THR A 116 33.78 -3.68 24.56
CA THR A 116 32.90 -2.65 23.96
C THR A 116 33.45 -1.28 24.29
N LYS A 117 33.65 -0.42 23.29
CA LYS A 117 34.12 0.96 23.50
C LYS A 117 33.48 1.93 22.53
N VAL A 118 33.26 3.15 22.98
CA VAL A 118 32.87 4.26 22.10
C VAL A 118 34.14 4.81 21.46
N THR A 119 34.22 4.76 20.13
CA THR A 119 35.38 5.26 19.38
C THR A 119 35.27 6.75 19.07
N SER A 120 34.05 7.22 18.79
CA SER A 120 33.77 8.64 18.61
C SER A 120 32.31 8.94 18.89
N PHE A 121 32.03 10.17 19.32
CA PHE A 121 30.68 10.70 19.32
C PHE A 121 30.70 12.17 18.93
N SER A 122 29.61 12.64 18.33
CA SER A 122 29.36 14.05 18.06
C SER A 122 27.92 14.37 18.41
N CYS A 123 27.69 15.54 19.01
CA CYS A 123 26.36 16.00 19.40
C CYS A 123 26.13 17.41 18.87
N SER A 124 24.98 17.62 18.23
CA SER A 124 24.56 18.93 17.76
C SER A 124 23.43 19.46 18.64
N GLU A 125 23.54 20.71 19.10
CA GLU A 125 22.43 21.37 19.80
C GLU A 125 21.29 21.66 18.82
N THR A 126 20.08 21.25 19.19
CA THR A 126 18.91 21.70 18.44
C THR A 126 18.60 23.13 18.84
N SER A 127 19.03 24.07 18.01
CA SER A 127 18.22 25.26 17.80
C SER A 127 16.90 24.78 17.18
N ASN A 128 15.78 25.38 17.56
CA ASN A 128 14.46 25.07 16.98
C ASN A 128 14.35 25.32 15.46
N LYS A 129 15.47 25.63 14.77
CA LYS A 129 15.62 25.63 13.30
C LYS A 129 16.19 24.32 12.73
N ALA A 130 16.95 23.52 13.49
CA ALA A 130 17.65 22.31 13.00
C ALA A 130 16.76 21.05 12.87
N LYS A 131 15.64 20.96 13.62
CA LYS A 131 14.65 19.87 13.45
C LYS A 131 13.85 20.00 12.14
N ARG A 132 13.79 21.20 11.57
CA ARG A 132 13.18 21.42 10.26
C ARG A 132 14.15 20.97 9.17
N SER A 133 15.43 21.34 9.21
CA SER A 133 16.39 21.04 8.13
C SER A 133 16.70 19.55 7.91
N ASP A 134 16.78 18.72 8.95
CA ASP A 134 17.12 17.29 8.75
C ASP A 134 15.94 16.45 8.23
N VAL A 135 14.72 16.72 8.72
CA VAL A 135 13.49 16.11 8.22
C VAL A 135 13.12 16.68 6.85
N GLU A 136 13.34 17.99 6.62
CA GLU A 136 13.27 18.58 5.28
C GLU A 136 14.26 17.86 4.36
N SER A 137 15.51 17.67 4.76
CA SER A 137 16.53 17.00 3.94
C SER A 137 16.17 15.54 3.62
N LEU A 138 15.54 14.81 4.54
CA LEU A 138 15.09 13.44 4.28
C LEU A 138 13.91 13.43 3.32
N HIS A 139 12.91 14.27 3.55
CA HIS A 139 11.75 14.37 2.68
C HIS A 139 12.15 14.85 1.29
N GLU A 140 13.08 15.80 1.18
CA GLU A 140 13.68 16.25 -0.08
C GLU A 140 14.35 15.08 -0.80
N ARG A 141 15.21 14.31 -0.12
CA ARG A 141 15.82 13.10 -0.72
C ARG A 141 14.79 12.07 -1.17
N LEU A 142 13.71 11.87 -0.41
CA LEU A 142 12.62 10.96 -0.79
C LEU A 142 11.83 11.51 -1.98
N PHE A 143 11.61 12.81 -2.03
CA PHE A 143 10.91 13.49 -3.12
C PHE A 143 11.73 13.46 -4.40
N GLU A 144 13.03 13.67 -4.34
CA GLU A 144 13.94 13.50 -5.49
C GLU A 144 13.94 12.06 -6.02
N LYS A 145 13.91 11.07 -5.12
CA LYS A 145 13.75 9.67 -5.54
C LYS A 145 12.38 9.40 -6.17
N PHE A 146 11.32 9.99 -5.61
CA PHE A 146 9.96 9.90 -6.15
C PHE A 146 9.88 10.51 -7.55
N ILE A 147 10.42 11.71 -7.76
CA ILE A 147 10.48 12.39 -9.05
C ILE A 147 11.18 11.51 -10.09
N LYS A 148 12.34 10.94 -9.74
CA LYS A 148 13.09 10.05 -10.63
C LYS A 148 12.36 8.75 -10.92
N LYS A 149 11.75 8.12 -9.90
CA LYS A 149 11.07 6.83 -10.04
C LYS A 149 9.82 6.90 -10.92
N TYR A 150 9.03 7.97 -10.79
CA TYR A 150 7.76 8.15 -11.50
C TYR A 150 7.84 9.22 -12.59
N GLU A 151 9.07 9.55 -13.02
CA GLU A 151 9.38 10.47 -14.12
C GLU A 151 8.57 11.79 -14.03
N ARG A 152 8.46 12.34 -12.82
CA ARG A 152 7.66 13.54 -12.58
C ARG A 152 8.35 14.76 -13.17
N SER A 153 7.58 15.56 -13.88
CA SER A 153 7.96 16.91 -14.31
C SER A 153 6.96 17.93 -13.77
N TYR A 154 7.47 19.08 -13.35
CA TYR A 154 6.67 20.17 -12.80
C TYR A 154 6.89 21.42 -13.64
N SER A 155 5.82 22.15 -13.94
CA SER A 155 5.83 23.28 -14.88
C SER A 155 6.73 24.44 -14.43
N ASN A 156 6.91 24.62 -13.12
CA ASN A 156 7.77 25.64 -12.52
C ASN A 156 8.10 25.27 -11.06
N GLU A 157 9.00 26.05 -10.44
CA GLU A 157 9.42 25.83 -9.06
C GLU A 157 8.26 26.02 -8.06
N TYR A 158 7.30 26.89 -8.35
CA TYR A 158 6.12 27.06 -7.49
C TYR A 158 5.30 25.77 -7.42
N GLU A 159 5.02 25.14 -8.56
CA GLU A 159 4.33 23.86 -8.63
C GLU A 159 5.16 22.75 -7.95
N ARG A 160 6.48 22.71 -8.16
CA ARG A 160 7.37 21.75 -7.49
C ARG A 160 7.31 21.89 -5.95
N VAL A 161 7.37 23.10 -5.42
CA VAL A 161 7.25 23.38 -3.98
C VAL A 161 5.86 22.99 -3.45
N LYS A 162 4.79 23.24 -4.21
CA LYS A 162 3.43 22.81 -3.86
C LYS A 162 3.34 21.28 -3.79
N ARG A 163 3.85 20.58 -4.81
CA ARG A 163 3.89 19.11 -4.88
C ARG A 163 4.71 18.52 -3.74
N PHE A 164 5.83 19.13 -3.38
CA PHE A 164 6.63 18.72 -2.23
C PHE A 164 5.86 18.86 -0.90
N LYS A 165 5.10 19.95 -0.71
CA LYS A 165 4.26 20.11 0.49
C LYS A 165 3.18 19.02 0.59
N ILE A 166 2.54 18.69 -0.52
CA ILE A 166 1.55 17.61 -0.61
C ILE A 166 2.22 16.26 -0.29
N PHE A 167 3.35 15.99 -0.93
CA PHE A 167 4.15 14.79 -0.72
C PHE A 167 4.50 14.57 0.76
N ARG A 168 4.93 15.62 1.45
CA ARG A 168 5.20 15.56 2.89
C ARG A 168 3.96 15.29 3.74
N ALA A 169 2.81 15.84 3.37
CA ALA A 169 1.56 15.55 4.07
C ALA A 169 1.18 14.07 3.89
N ASN A 170 1.34 13.54 2.67
CA ASN A 170 1.08 12.14 2.37
C ASN A 170 2.06 11.18 3.05
N LEU A 171 3.33 11.55 3.25
CA LEU A 171 4.26 10.77 4.09
C LEU A 171 3.77 10.61 5.54
N LYS A 172 3.04 11.59 6.08
CA LYS A 172 2.42 11.46 7.42
C LYS A 172 1.26 10.46 7.39
N LYS A 173 0.40 10.51 6.35
CA LYS A 173 -0.68 9.53 6.14
C LYS A 173 -0.14 8.11 6.00
N ILE A 174 0.93 7.93 5.22
CA ILE A 174 1.63 6.65 5.07
C ILE A 174 2.11 6.14 6.43
N LYS A 175 2.70 7.01 7.26
CA LYS A 175 3.14 6.63 8.61
C LYS A 175 1.96 6.22 9.49
N GLU A 176 0.85 6.93 9.40
CA GLU A 176 -0.38 6.63 10.15
C GLU A 176 -0.98 5.29 9.75
N LEU A 177 -1.11 5.02 8.44
CA LEU A 177 -1.56 3.72 7.92
C LEU A 177 -0.68 2.58 8.44
N ASN A 178 0.66 2.70 8.30
CA ASN A 178 1.58 1.67 8.79
C ASN A 178 1.54 1.47 10.31
N SER A 179 1.29 2.54 11.09
CA SER A 179 1.25 2.45 12.57
C SER A 179 -0.03 1.81 13.09
N ASN A 180 -1.09 1.81 12.29
CA ASN A 180 -2.42 1.31 12.65
C ASN A 180 -2.84 0.08 11.84
N GLU A 181 -1.98 -0.46 10.99
CA GLU A 181 -2.25 -1.65 10.18
C GLU A 181 -2.43 -2.89 11.08
N GLN A 182 -3.56 -3.59 10.93
CA GLN A 182 -3.89 -4.78 11.74
C GLN A 182 -3.42 -6.09 11.08
N GLY A 183 -3.18 -6.05 9.77
CA GLY A 183 -2.70 -7.15 8.96
C GLY A 183 -1.19 -7.10 8.77
N THR A 184 -0.76 -7.22 7.52
CA THR A 184 0.66 -7.28 7.13
C THR A 184 1.00 -6.32 6.00
N ALA A 185 0.07 -5.43 5.64
CA ALA A 185 0.32 -4.49 4.58
C ALA A 185 1.42 -3.50 4.93
N ILE A 186 2.18 -3.15 3.90
CA ILE A 186 3.13 -2.05 3.93
C ILE A 186 2.58 -0.97 3.03
N TYR A 187 2.45 0.24 3.58
CA TYR A 187 2.11 1.44 2.84
C TYR A 187 3.38 2.24 2.56
N GLY A 188 3.48 2.82 1.37
CA GLY A 188 4.70 3.47 0.90
C GLY A 188 4.46 4.54 -0.16
N ILE A 189 5.56 5.02 -0.71
CA ILE A 189 5.54 6.04 -1.76
C ILE A 189 5.07 5.40 -3.08
N THR A 190 3.83 5.66 -3.46
CA THR A 190 3.22 5.30 -4.75
C THR A 190 3.27 6.48 -5.72
N LYS A 191 2.88 6.28 -6.98
CA LYS A 191 2.75 7.38 -7.96
C LYS A 191 1.80 8.49 -7.49
N PHE A 192 0.86 8.19 -6.59
CA PHE A 192 -0.10 9.16 -6.07
C PHE A 192 0.42 10.02 -4.90
N SER A 193 1.69 9.86 -4.53
CA SER A 193 2.24 10.47 -3.32
C SER A 193 2.30 12.00 -3.36
N ASP A 194 2.29 12.63 -4.53
CA ASP A 194 2.27 14.10 -4.70
C ASP A 194 0.89 14.67 -5.07
N LEU A 195 -0.17 13.87 -4.92
CA LEU A 195 -1.55 14.30 -5.13
C LEU A 195 -2.25 14.63 -3.81
N ASN A 196 -2.97 15.74 -3.79
CA ASN A 196 -3.87 16.03 -2.68
C ASN A 196 -5.18 15.24 -2.82
N GLU A 197 -6.06 15.29 -1.82
CA GLU A 197 -7.31 14.52 -1.82
C GLU A 197 -8.21 14.85 -3.02
N ASN A 198 -8.37 16.13 -3.37
CA ASN A 198 -9.20 16.54 -4.50
C ASN A 198 -8.65 16.03 -5.84
N GLU A 199 -7.33 15.99 -5.99
CA GLU A 199 -6.67 15.46 -7.18
C GLU A 199 -6.75 13.93 -7.23
N PHE A 200 -6.56 13.25 -6.09
CA PHE A 200 -6.67 11.80 -6.02
C PHE A 200 -8.10 11.30 -6.27
N ARG A 201 -9.11 12.08 -5.86
CA ARG A 201 -10.52 11.78 -6.18
C ARG A 201 -10.82 11.64 -7.68
N LYS A 202 -9.98 12.18 -8.58
CA LYS A 202 -10.15 11.99 -10.03
C LYS A 202 -9.85 10.56 -10.50
N TYR A 203 -9.16 9.77 -9.68
CA TYR A 203 -8.92 8.34 -9.91
C TYR A 203 -10.01 7.47 -9.26
N LEU A 204 -10.94 8.12 -8.55
CA LEU A 204 -12.08 7.52 -7.88
C LEU A 204 -13.32 7.89 -8.69
N GLY A 205 -14.29 6.99 -8.71
CA GLY A 205 -15.40 7.10 -9.66
C GLY A 205 -16.57 6.18 -9.38
N PHE A 206 -16.55 5.49 -8.23
CA PHE A 206 -17.69 4.70 -7.80
C PHE A 206 -18.66 5.62 -7.08
N ARG A 207 -19.88 5.73 -7.59
CA ARG A 207 -20.86 6.72 -7.14
C ARG A 207 -22.14 6.05 -6.66
N PRO A 208 -22.20 5.57 -5.40
CA PRO A 208 -23.40 4.92 -4.85
C PRO A 208 -24.67 5.79 -4.93
N ASP A 209 -24.52 7.11 -4.97
CA ASP A 209 -25.62 8.06 -5.11
C ASP A 209 -26.30 8.04 -6.50
N LEU A 210 -25.67 7.43 -7.52
CA LEU A 210 -26.27 7.21 -8.83
C LEU A 210 -27.11 5.92 -8.90
N ALA A 211 -27.26 5.19 -7.79
CA ALA A 211 -28.04 3.96 -7.77
C ALA A 211 -29.51 4.25 -8.06
N ARG A 212 -30.05 3.65 -9.13
CA ARG A 212 -31.47 3.73 -9.49
C ARG A 212 -32.20 2.46 -9.02
N ALA A 213 -33.41 2.61 -8.51
CA ALA A 213 -34.20 1.49 -7.98
C ALA A 213 -34.43 0.38 -9.02
N ASP A 214 -34.65 0.76 -10.27
CA ASP A 214 -34.83 -0.19 -11.37
C ASP A 214 -33.54 -0.94 -11.71
N SER A 215 -32.38 -0.38 -11.35
CA SER A 215 -31.04 -0.83 -11.73
C SER A 215 -30.37 -1.70 -10.68
N ILE A 216 -31.06 -1.95 -9.56
CA ILE A 216 -30.61 -2.90 -8.53
C ILE A 216 -30.80 -4.32 -9.09
N PRO A 217 -29.71 -5.09 -9.28
CA PRO A 217 -29.82 -6.45 -9.79
C PRO A 217 -30.51 -7.37 -8.77
N PRO A 218 -31.29 -8.37 -9.22
CA PRO A 218 -31.87 -9.35 -8.32
C PRO A 218 -30.80 -10.11 -7.53
N PRO A 219 -31.11 -10.62 -6.32
CA PRO A 219 -30.17 -11.41 -5.54
C PRO A 219 -29.70 -12.66 -6.29
N ALA A 220 -28.40 -12.95 -6.20
CA ALA A 220 -27.83 -14.16 -6.76
C ALA A 220 -28.23 -15.40 -5.96
N GLU A 221 -28.45 -16.51 -6.67
CA GLU A 221 -28.54 -17.82 -6.04
C GLU A 221 -27.14 -18.24 -5.55
N ILE A 222 -27.02 -18.55 -4.26
CA ILE A 222 -25.75 -18.98 -3.66
C ILE A 222 -25.57 -20.49 -3.88
N PRO A 223 -24.53 -20.93 -4.59
CA PRO A 223 -24.29 -22.34 -4.86
C PRO A 223 -24.02 -23.14 -3.57
N SER A 224 -24.55 -24.36 -3.48
CA SER A 224 -24.20 -25.28 -2.38
C SER A 224 -22.94 -26.06 -2.74
N ILE A 225 -21.77 -25.44 -2.59
CA ILE A 225 -20.46 -26.08 -2.79
C ILE A 225 -19.56 -25.89 -1.57
N SER A 226 -18.64 -26.81 -1.35
CA SER A 226 -17.58 -26.63 -0.36
C SER A 226 -16.58 -25.57 -0.82
N MET A 227 -16.31 -24.57 0.01
CA MET A 227 -15.37 -23.50 -0.27
C MET A 227 -13.92 -24.01 -0.12
N PRO A 228 -13.07 -24.04 -1.17
CA PRO A 228 -11.67 -24.38 -1.04
C PRO A 228 -10.92 -23.34 -0.19
N LYS A 229 -9.76 -23.70 0.38
CA LYS A 229 -8.97 -22.81 1.25
C LYS A 229 -8.47 -21.55 0.51
N SER A 230 -8.19 -21.68 -0.78
CA SER A 230 -7.77 -20.59 -1.66
C SER A 230 -8.27 -20.87 -3.07
N TYR A 231 -8.56 -19.81 -3.80
CA TYR A 231 -8.96 -19.87 -5.20
C TYR A 231 -8.53 -18.60 -5.92
N ASP A 232 -7.96 -18.72 -7.12
CA ASP A 232 -7.43 -17.57 -7.87
C ASP A 232 -7.68 -17.74 -9.36
N TRP A 233 -8.61 -16.92 -9.89
CA TRP A 233 -9.04 -16.97 -11.29
C TRP A 233 -7.93 -16.60 -12.29
N ARG A 234 -6.85 -15.96 -11.83
CA ARG A 234 -5.70 -15.64 -12.70
C ARG A 234 -5.02 -16.90 -13.24
N HIS A 235 -5.15 -18.04 -12.56
CA HIS A 235 -4.60 -19.31 -13.01
C HIS A 235 -5.42 -20.02 -14.10
N TYR A 236 -6.59 -19.50 -14.46
CA TYR A 236 -7.57 -20.17 -15.32
C TYR A 236 -7.87 -19.44 -16.64
N ASN A 237 -7.07 -18.43 -17.01
CA ASN A 237 -7.26 -17.64 -18.24
C ASN A 237 -8.64 -16.96 -18.33
N VAL A 238 -9.14 -16.43 -17.21
CA VAL A 238 -10.40 -15.67 -17.14
C VAL A 238 -10.22 -14.26 -16.59
N VAL A 239 -8.98 -13.78 -16.50
CA VAL A 239 -8.63 -12.45 -16.02
C VAL A 239 -7.65 -11.85 -17.01
N THR A 240 -8.01 -10.73 -17.64
CA THR A 240 -7.13 -9.96 -18.53
C THR A 240 -5.99 -9.30 -17.74
N GLU A 241 -5.02 -8.73 -18.45
CA GLU A 241 -3.96 -7.92 -17.85
C GLU A 241 -4.48 -6.70 -17.07
N VAL A 242 -3.67 -6.16 -16.17
CA VAL A 242 -4.02 -4.95 -15.42
C VAL A 242 -3.92 -3.74 -16.36
N LYS A 243 -5.04 -3.03 -16.50
CA LYS A 243 -5.16 -1.78 -17.26
C LYS A 243 -4.92 -0.54 -16.37
N ASN A 244 -4.97 0.66 -16.97
CA ASN A 244 -4.79 1.93 -16.27
C ASN A 244 -5.83 2.96 -16.71
N GLN A 245 -6.70 3.37 -15.79
CA GLN A 245 -7.77 4.36 -16.01
C GLN A 245 -7.28 5.80 -16.13
N GLN A 246 -5.99 6.06 -15.89
CA GLN A 246 -5.40 7.39 -15.90
C GLN A 246 -6.16 8.38 -14.99
N GLN A 247 -6.29 9.66 -15.38
CA GLN A 247 -6.92 10.72 -14.57
C GLN A 247 -8.43 10.86 -14.83
N CYS A 248 -9.12 9.74 -15.04
CA CYS A 248 -10.55 9.68 -15.27
C CYS A 248 -11.21 8.82 -14.18
N GLY A 249 -12.36 9.26 -13.64
CA GLY A 249 -13.15 8.55 -12.64
C GLY A 249 -13.94 7.37 -13.21
N SER A 250 -13.33 6.57 -14.07
CA SER A 250 -13.94 5.47 -14.82
C SER A 250 -13.75 4.10 -14.15
N CYS A 251 -13.32 4.02 -12.89
CA CYS A 251 -13.10 2.74 -12.20
C CYS A 251 -14.33 1.82 -12.22
N TRP A 252 -15.54 2.40 -12.26
CA TRP A 252 -16.79 1.68 -12.43
C TRP A 252 -16.86 0.92 -13.76
N ALA A 253 -16.40 1.53 -14.86
CA ALA A 253 -16.32 0.90 -16.17
C ALA A 253 -15.30 -0.25 -16.17
N PHE A 254 -14.09 -0.04 -15.63
CA PHE A 254 -13.07 -1.09 -15.51
C PHE A 254 -13.51 -2.28 -14.64
N SER A 255 -14.24 -2.01 -13.56
CA SER A 255 -14.82 -3.05 -12.70
C SER A 255 -15.90 -3.85 -13.44
N THR A 256 -16.68 -3.18 -14.27
CA THR A 256 -17.74 -3.77 -15.10
C THR A 256 -17.17 -4.62 -16.21
N THR A 257 -16.28 -4.07 -17.04
CA THR A 257 -15.63 -4.80 -18.13
C THR A 257 -14.88 -5.99 -17.58
N GLY A 258 -14.03 -5.82 -16.56
CA GLY A 258 -13.29 -6.93 -15.96
C GLY A 258 -14.16 -8.07 -15.43
N ASN A 259 -15.36 -7.78 -14.93
CA ASN A 259 -16.34 -8.81 -14.57
C ASN A 259 -16.88 -9.53 -15.81
N ILE A 260 -17.30 -8.80 -16.83
CA ILE A 260 -17.86 -9.37 -18.07
C ILE A 260 -16.82 -10.20 -18.83
N GLU A 261 -15.58 -9.74 -18.90
CA GLU A 261 -14.45 -10.48 -19.49
C GLU A 261 -14.32 -11.86 -18.83
N GLY A 262 -14.39 -11.91 -17.50
CA GLY A 262 -14.33 -13.16 -16.73
C GLY A 262 -15.54 -14.05 -16.96
N GLN A 263 -16.76 -13.50 -16.89
CA GLN A 263 -18.00 -14.23 -17.13
C GLN A 263 -18.05 -14.81 -18.56
N TRP A 264 -17.66 -14.00 -19.55
CA TRP A 264 -17.60 -14.41 -20.94
C TRP A 264 -16.54 -15.49 -21.18
N ALA A 265 -15.34 -15.35 -20.61
CA ALA A 265 -14.30 -16.38 -20.70
C ALA A 265 -14.77 -17.71 -20.10
N LEU A 266 -15.50 -17.68 -18.98
CA LEU A 266 -16.04 -18.89 -18.36
C LEU A 266 -17.12 -19.57 -19.21
N LYS A 267 -18.02 -18.80 -19.80
CA LYS A 267 -19.19 -19.30 -20.54
C LYS A 267 -18.88 -19.63 -21.99
N LYS A 268 -18.19 -18.72 -22.69
CA LYS A 268 -17.88 -18.83 -24.12
C LYS A 268 -16.46 -19.35 -24.40
N LYS A 269 -15.66 -19.62 -23.36
CA LYS A 269 -14.30 -20.17 -23.45
C LYS A 269 -13.32 -19.30 -24.25
N LYS A 270 -13.60 -18.00 -24.32
CA LYS A 270 -12.77 -17.02 -25.01
C LYS A 270 -12.58 -15.79 -24.13
N LEU A 271 -11.35 -15.54 -23.70
CA LEU A 271 -11.00 -14.29 -23.04
C LEU A 271 -10.86 -13.19 -24.08
N VAL A 272 -11.52 -12.06 -23.86
CA VAL A 272 -11.54 -10.90 -24.76
C VAL A 272 -11.32 -9.66 -23.89
N SER A 273 -10.46 -8.74 -24.33
CA SER A 273 -10.31 -7.43 -23.68
C SER A 273 -11.41 -6.50 -24.17
N LEU A 274 -12.21 -5.94 -23.26
CA LEU A 274 -13.38 -5.12 -23.56
C LEU A 274 -13.09 -3.63 -23.46
N SER A 275 -13.84 -2.79 -24.19
CA SER A 275 -13.68 -1.34 -24.15
C SER A 275 -14.30 -0.73 -22.90
N GLU A 276 -13.50 -0.09 -22.06
CA GLU A 276 -14.04 0.79 -21.02
C GLU A 276 -14.51 2.14 -21.58
N GLN A 277 -13.92 2.61 -22.67
CA GLN A 277 -14.25 3.91 -23.27
C GLN A 277 -15.67 3.94 -23.83
N GLU A 278 -16.11 2.82 -24.41
CA GLU A 278 -17.50 2.68 -24.86
C GLU A 278 -18.48 2.94 -23.71
N LEU A 279 -18.20 2.45 -22.50
CA LEU A 279 -19.02 2.73 -21.32
C LEU A 279 -18.92 4.19 -20.90
N VAL A 280 -17.71 4.76 -20.88
CA VAL A 280 -17.50 6.18 -20.55
C VAL A 280 -18.32 7.10 -21.46
N ASP A 281 -18.37 6.81 -22.76
CA ASP A 281 -18.98 7.70 -23.75
C ASP A 281 -20.47 7.40 -24.02
N CYS A 282 -20.90 6.14 -23.93
CA CYS A 282 -22.21 5.69 -24.43
C CYS A 282 -23.23 5.33 -23.34
N ASP A 283 -22.78 5.17 -22.08
CA ASP A 283 -23.67 5.04 -20.94
C ASP A 283 -24.45 6.35 -20.72
N ARG A 284 -25.79 6.28 -20.73
CA ARG A 284 -26.66 7.46 -20.59
C ARG A 284 -27.14 7.70 -19.16
N VAL A 285 -26.73 6.83 -18.24
CA VAL A 285 -27.16 6.76 -16.85
C VAL A 285 -26.07 7.26 -15.92
N ASP A 286 -24.86 6.76 -16.12
CA ASP A 286 -23.65 7.15 -15.41
C ASP A 286 -23.06 8.44 -16.00
N GLN A 287 -21.96 8.93 -15.42
CA GLN A 287 -21.42 10.27 -15.68
C GLN A 287 -19.99 10.21 -16.25
N GLY A 288 -19.66 9.15 -17.00
CA GLY A 288 -18.36 8.98 -17.65
C GLY A 288 -17.20 9.08 -16.66
N CYS A 289 -16.27 10.01 -16.89
CA CYS A 289 -15.14 10.30 -16.01
C CYS A 289 -15.53 10.96 -14.67
N ASN A 290 -16.78 11.38 -14.48
CA ASN A 290 -17.31 11.89 -13.21
C ASN A 290 -17.92 10.78 -12.33
N GLY A 291 -17.90 9.53 -12.81
CA GLY A 291 -18.22 8.34 -12.05
C GLY A 291 -19.52 7.66 -12.46
N GLY A 292 -19.72 6.46 -11.92
CA GLY A 292 -20.78 5.55 -12.30
C GLY A 292 -20.89 4.34 -11.38
N LEU A 293 -21.70 3.37 -11.79
CA LEU A 293 -21.94 2.14 -11.04
C LEU A 293 -22.01 0.92 -11.98
N PRO A 294 -21.36 -0.20 -11.63
CA PRO A 294 -21.45 -1.42 -12.43
C PRO A 294 -22.90 -1.90 -12.69
N SER A 295 -23.80 -1.71 -11.73
CA SER A 295 -25.21 -2.08 -11.88
C SER A 295 -25.95 -1.27 -12.96
N ASN A 296 -25.61 0.01 -13.11
CA ASN A 296 -26.15 0.86 -14.17
C ASN A 296 -25.53 0.45 -15.52
N ALA A 297 -24.20 0.30 -15.55
CA ALA A 297 -23.45 -0.12 -16.72
C ALA A 297 -23.97 -1.44 -17.33
N TYR A 298 -24.27 -2.47 -16.52
CA TYR A 298 -24.83 -3.73 -17.02
C TYR A 298 -26.13 -3.51 -17.82
N LYS A 299 -27.02 -2.63 -17.36
CA LYS A 299 -28.25 -2.33 -18.09
C LYS A 299 -28.01 -1.58 -19.38
N GLU A 300 -27.09 -0.62 -19.36
CA GLU A 300 -26.76 0.14 -20.56
C GLU A 300 -26.09 -0.75 -21.61
N ILE A 301 -25.28 -1.73 -21.20
CA ILE A 301 -24.74 -2.77 -22.10
C ILE A 301 -25.87 -3.59 -22.73
N ILE A 302 -26.85 -4.03 -21.94
CA ILE A 302 -28.02 -4.76 -22.46
C ILE A 302 -28.80 -3.88 -23.46
N ARG A 303 -28.96 -2.58 -23.17
CA ARG A 303 -29.62 -1.61 -24.05
C ARG A 303 -28.85 -1.39 -25.36
N LEU A 304 -27.52 -1.30 -25.30
CA LEU A 304 -26.64 -1.15 -26.47
C LEU A 304 -26.60 -2.44 -27.31
N GLY A 305 -26.87 -3.59 -26.68
CA GLY A 305 -26.88 -4.90 -27.30
C GLY A 305 -25.54 -5.62 -27.23
N GLY A 306 -24.63 -5.16 -26.37
CA GLY A 306 -23.30 -5.73 -26.16
C GLY A 306 -22.20 -4.68 -26.01
N LEU A 307 -20.95 -5.14 -26.06
CA LEU A 307 -19.74 -4.33 -26.01
C LEU A 307 -18.79 -4.68 -27.15
N GLU A 308 -18.07 -3.65 -27.61
CA GLU A 308 -16.91 -3.71 -28.48
C GLU A 308 -15.65 -4.10 -27.67
N THR A 309 -14.60 -4.48 -28.38
CA THR A 309 -13.32 -4.82 -27.74
C THR A 309 -12.47 -3.57 -27.53
N GLU A 310 -11.54 -3.63 -26.58
CA GLU A 310 -10.53 -2.58 -26.35
C GLU A 310 -9.82 -2.15 -27.64
N LYS A 311 -9.65 -3.08 -28.60
CA LYS A 311 -9.00 -2.79 -29.87
C LYS A 311 -9.84 -1.92 -30.79
N GLU A 312 -11.15 -2.14 -30.84
CA GLU A 312 -12.04 -1.44 -31.77
C GLU A 312 -12.54 -0.10 -31.21
N TYR A 313 -12.58 0.03 -29.88
CA TYR A 313 -12.86 1.27 -29.17
C TYR A 313 -11.83 1.47 -28.04
N PRO A 314 -10.63 2.00 -28.34
CA PRO A 314 -9.55 2.16 -27.37
C PRO A 314 -9.86 3.13 -26.24
N TYR A 315 -9.21 2.92 -25.08
CA TYR A 315 -9.31 3.79 -23.92
C TYR A 315 -8.53 5.11 -24.05
N GLU A 316 -9.24 6.24 -24.00
CA GLU A 316 -8.68 7.60 -24.15
C GLU A 316 -8.72 8.41 -22.83
N ALA A 317 -9.48 7.93 -21.83
CA ALA A 317 -9.55 8.52 -20.49
C ALA A 317 -10.12 9.96 -20.44
N ASP A 318 -11.03 10.28 -21.34
CA ASP A 318 -11.79 11.52 -21.36
C ASP A 318 -13.25 11.25 -21.73
N ASP A 319 -14.14 12.19 -21.44
CA ASP A 319 -15.54 12.12 -21.84
C ASP A 319 -15.67 12.52 -23.32
N GLU A 320 -15.93 11.57 -24.20
CA GLU A 320 -16.08 11.82 -25.63
C GLU A 320 -17.51 11.59 -26.13
N LYS A 321 -17.73 11.90 -27.41
CA LYS A 321 -18.99 11.57 -28.07
C LYS A 321 -19.00 10.09 -28.38
N CYS A 322 -20.02 9.37 -27.88
CA CYS A 322 -20.25 7.97 -28.20
C CYS A 322 -20.08 7.64 -29.70
N GLN A 323 -19.08 6.80 -30.00
CA GLN A 323 -18.76 6.33 -31.35
C GLN A 323 -19.19 4.88 -31.60
N PHE A 324 -20.07 4.34 -30.74
CA PHE A 324 -20.49 2.95 -30.75
C PHE A 324 -20.92 2.44 -32.13
N LYS A 325 -20.39 1.27 -32.51
CA LYS A 325 -20.74 0.57 -33.75
C LYS A 325 -21.26 -0.82 -33.44
N LYS A 326 -22.55 -1.02 -33.72
CA LYS A 326 -23.21 -2.32 -33.54
C LYS A 326 -22.54 -3.46 -34.32
N SER A 327 -21.88 -3.18 -35.44
CA SER A 327 -21.11 -4.17 -36.22
C SER A 327 -19.85 -4.69 -35.51
N ASP A 328 -19.33 -3.92 -34.55
CA ASP A 328 -18.06 -4.19 -33.87
C ASP A 328 -18.24 -4.83 -32.48
N VAL A 329 -19.50 -4.95 -32.03
CA VAL A 329 -19.86 -5.73 -30.85
C VAL A 329 -19.33 -7.16 -30.94
N ARG A 330 -18.66 -7.63 -29.88
CA ARG A 330 -18.13 -9.00 -29.77
C ARG A 330 -18.67 -9.78 -28.58
N VAL A 331 -19.25 -9.08 -27.60
CA VAL A 331 -19.63 -9.65 -26.30
C VAL A 331 -21.00 -9.12 -25.90
N TYR A 332 -21.80 -9.92 -25.23
CA TYR A 332 -23.09 -9.51 -24.67
C TYR A 332 -23.28 -10.10 -23.28
N ILE A 333 -24.22 -9.52 -22.53
CA ILE A 333 -24.69 -10.07 -21.25
C ILE A 333 -26.21 -10.21 -21.28
N ASN A 334 -26.72 -11.20 -20.57
CA ASN A 334 -28.16 -11.50 -20.52
C ASN A 334 -28.84 -10.74 -19.38
N SER A 335 -28.16 -10.63 -18.24
CA SER A 335 -28.65 -9.96 -17.05
C SER A 335 -27.49 -9.66 -16.09
N SER A 336 -27.82 -9.31 -14.84
CA SER A 336 -26.86 -9.15 -13.76
C SER A 336 -27.50 -9.58 -12.43
N VAL A 337 -26.68 -9.84 -11.42
CA VAL A 337 -27.11 -10.24 -10.08
C VAL A 337 -26.34 -9.48 -9.00
N SER A 338 -26.98 -9.29 -7.85
CA SER A 338 -26.35 -8.76 -6.63
C SER A 338 -25.89 -9.93 -5.76
N ILE A 339 -24.65 -9.89 -5.33
CA ILE A 339 -24.06 -10.95 -4.50
C ILE A 339 -24.32 -10.62 -3.02
N SER A 340 -24.49 -11.66 -2.21
CA SER A 340 -24.67 -11.53 -0.76
C SER A 340 -23.57 -10.70 -0.11
N GLN A 341 -23.94 -9.95 0.93
CA GLN A 341 -22.97 -9.23 1.77
C GLN A 341 -22.19 -10.16 2.71
N ASN A 342 -22.56 -11.44 2.80
CA ASN A 342 -21.79 -12.43 3.54
C ASN A 342 -20.56 -12.85 2.72
N GLU A 343 -19.36 -12.51 3.20
CA GLU A 343 -18.10 -12.79 2.49
C GLU A 343 -17.83 -14.29 2.27
N THR A 344 -18.42 -15.17 3.07
CA THR A 344 -18.34 -16.62 2.82
C THR A 344 -19.18 -17.01 1.59
N GLU A 345 -20.39 -16.46 1.48
CA GLU A 345 -21.26 -16.67 0.32
C GLU A 345 -20.68 -16.02 -0.93
N MET A 346 -20.05 -14.84 -0.81
CA MET A 346 -19.28 -14.23 -1.90
C MET A 346 -18.17 -15.16 -2.39
N ALA A 347 -17.43 -15.82 -1.49
CA ALA A 347 -16.33 -16.71 -1.85
C ALA A 347 -16.83 -17.97 -2.56
N VAL A 348 -17.93 -18.54 -2.05
CA VAL A 348 -18.62 -19.67 -2.67
C VAL A 348 -19.14 -19.32 -4.07
N TRP A 349 -19.75 -18.13 -4.21
CA TRP A 349 -20.21 -17.64 -5.50
C TRP A 349 -19.04 -17.43 -6.47
N LEU A 350 -17.95 -16.79 -6.01
CA LEU A 350 -16.73 -16.53 -6.80
C LEU A 350 -16.16 -17.84 -7.39
N VAL A 351 -16.04 -18.89 -6.58
CA VAL A 351 -15.48 -20.18 -7.00
C VAL A 351 -16.31 -20.82 -8.10
N LYS A 352 -17.64 -20.72 -8.00
CA LYS A 352 -18.54 -21.36 -8.97
C LYS A 352 -18.71 -20.54 -10.24
N ASN A 353 -18.78 -19.21 -10.11
CA ASN A 353 -19.33 -18.35 -11.15
C ASN A 353 -18.31 -17.36 -11.73
N GLY A 354 -17.16 -17.10 -11.09
CA GLY A 354 -16.16 -16.19 -11.65
C GLY A 354 -15.90 -14.93 -10.83
N PRO A 355 -15.10 -13.99 -11.36
CA PRO A 355 -14.78 -12.71 -10.73
C PRO A 355 -16.01 -11.88 -10.36
N ILE A 356 -15.92 -11.07 -9.29
CA ILE A 356 -17.02 -10.24 -8.75
C ILE A 356 -16.64 -8.76 -8.80
N SER A 357 -17.51 -7.93 -9.35
CA SER A 357 -17.38 -6.46 -9.33
C SER A 357 -17.84 -5.91 -7.98
N ILE A 358 -17.03 -5.06 -7.34
CA ILE A 358 -17.34 -4.50 -6.02
C ILE A 358 -17.06 -3.00 -5.94
N GLY A 359 -17.73 -2.32 -5.02
CA GLY A 359 -17.32 -1.01 -4.51
C GLY A 359 -16.47 -1.14 -3.24
N ILE A 360 -15.45 -0.30 -3.07
CA ILE A 360 -14.59 -0.25 -1.89
C ILE A 360 -14.23 1.20 -1.55
N ASN A 361 -13.97 1.51 -0.28
CA ASN A 361 -13.31 2.77 0.10
C ASN A 361 -11.79 2.68 -0.14
N ALA A 362 -11.27 3.49 -1.06
CA ALA A 362 -9.89 3.42 -1.53
C ALA A 362 -8.89 4.32 -0.77
N ASN A 363 -9.28 4.92 0.36
CA ASN A 363 -8.40 5.83 1.10
C ASN A 363 -7.07 5.15 1.51
N ALA A 364 -7.12 3.92 2.03
CA ALA A 364 -5.92 3.14 2.32
C ALA A 364 -5.17 2.68 1.06
N MET A 365 -5.89 2.44 -0.05
CA MET A 365 -5.31 1.96 -1.31
C MET A 365 -4.37 2.98 -1.94
N GLN A 366 -4.58 4.29 -1.75
CA GLN A 366 -3.74 5.35 -2.33
C GLN A 366 -2.23 5.07 -2.15
N PHE A 367 -1.85 4.51 -0.99
CA PHE A 367 -0.46 4.26 -0.62
C PHE A 367 -0.09 2.79 -0.46
N TYR A 368 -0.97 1.86 -0.85
CA TYR A 368 -0.69 0.43 -0.71
C TYR A 368 0.53 0.02 -1.56
N TYR A 369 1.46 -0.72 -0.94
CA TYR A 369 2.67 -1.23 -1.59
C TYR A 369 2.70 -2.76 -1.68
N GLY A 370 2.14 -3.47 -0.68
CA GLY A 370 2.04 -4.93 -0.67
C GLY A 370 1.64 -5.47 0.70
N GLY A 371 1.39 -6.78 0.79
CA GLY A 371 0.93 -7.47 2.01
C GLY A 371 -0.60 -7.50 2.16
N ILE A 372 -1.12 -8.11 3.23
CA ILE A 372 -2.57 -8.19 3.48
C ILE A 372 -3.01 -6.96 4.26
N SER A 373 -3.78 -6.08 3.62
CA SER A 373 -4.26 -4.82 4.19
C SER A 373 -5.50 -5.02 5.06
N HIS A 374 -5.44 -4.49 6.28
CA HIS A 374 -6.51 -4.50 7.27
C HIS A 374 -6.52 -3.18 8.08
N PRO A 375 -6.73 -2.04 7.42
CA PRO A 375 -6.82 -0.75 8.08
C PRO A 375 -8.07 -0.67 8.97
N TRP A 376 -8.01 0.16 10.01
CA TRP A 376 -9.19 0.46 10.82
C TRP A 376 -10.27 1.19 10.03
N LYS A 377 -11.52 1.06 10.45
CA LYS A 377 -12.69 1.70 9.79
C LYS A 377 -12.56 3.22 9.62
N PHE A 378 -11.83 3.94 10.49
CA PHE A 378 -11.62 5.38 10.32
C PHE A 378 -10.61 5.72 9.22
N LEU A 379 -9.75 4.77 8.83
CA LEU A 379 -8.79 4.87 7.74
C LEU A 379 -9.36 4.37 6.40
N CYS A 380 -10.42 3.55 6.43
CA CYS A 380 -11.27 3.29 5.27
C CYS A 380 -12.72 3.05 5.71
N ASN A 381 -13.54 4.08 5.60
CA ASN A 381 -14.91 4.01 6.11
C ASN A 381 -15.76 3.07 5.24
N PRO A 382 -16.32 1.97 5.79
CA PRO A 382 -17.12 1.03 5.00
C PRO A 382 -18.44 1.64 4.48
N GLU A 383 -18.88 2.79 4.99
CA GLU A 383 -20.05 3.52 4.49
C GLU A 383 -19.75 4.39 3.27
N ASN A 384 -18.48 4.74 3.03
CA ASN A 384 -18.09 5.74 2.03
C ASN A 384 -17.39 5.06 0.84
N LEU A 385 -18.10 4.23 0.08
CA LEU A 385 -17.54 3.60 -1.11
C LEU A 385 -17.25 4.65 -2.19
N ASP A 386 -16.06 4.63 -2.76
CA ASP A 386 -15.60 5.63 -3.74
C ASP A 386 -14.83 5.04 -4.94
N HIS A 387 -14.47 3.75 -4.88
CA HIS A 387 -13.70 3.08 -5.92
C HIS A 387 -14.30 1.74 -6.35
N GLY A 388 -14.29 1.47 -7.66
CA GLY A 388 -14.79 0.23 -8.27
C GLY A 388 -13.63 -0.70 -8.61
N VAL A 389 -13.68 -1.94 -8.15
CA VAL A 389 -12.61 -2.93 -8.34
C VAL A 389 -13.15 -4.36 -8.50
N LEU A 390 -12.30 -5.26 -8.98
CA LEU A 390 -12.70 -6.64 -9.29
C LEU A 390 -12.07 -7.64 -8.33
N ILE A 391 -12.86 -8.38 -7.57
CA ILE A 391 -12.37 -9.57 -6.83
C ILE A 391 -12.14 -10.69 -7.84
N VAL A 392 -10.92 -11.23 -7.88
CA VAL A 392 -10.52 -12.33 -8.76
C VAL A 392 -10.13 -13.60 -8.00
N GLY A 393 -10.03 -13.54 -6.68
CA GLY A 393 -9.57 -14.67 -5.89
C GLY A 393 -9.61 -14.39 -4.40
N TYR A 394 -9.27 -15.40 -3.62
CA TYR A 394 -9.02 -15.29 -2.20
C TYR A 394 -8.01 -16.34 -1.75
N GLY A 395 -7.45 -16.11 -0.57
CA GLY A 395 -6.57 -17.08 0.06
C GLY A 395 -6.55 -16.95 1.56
N VAL A 396 -5.67 -17.73 2.17
CA VAL A 396 -5.39 -17.72 3.60
C VAL A 396 -3.89 -17.83 3.76
N HIS A 397 -3.26 -16.84 4.39
CA HIS A 397 -1.85 -16.91 4.76
C HIS A 397 -1.70 -17.16 6.25
N SER A 398 -0.92 -18.19 6.61
CA SER A 398 -0.57 -18.44 8.01
C SER A 398 0.80 -17.85 8.28
N TYR A 399 0.91 -17.06 9.35
CA TYR A 399 2.15 -16.46 9.82
C TYR A 399 2.59 -17.16 11.10
N PRO A 400 3.43 -18.22 11.04
CA PRO A 400 3.74 -19.06 12.20
C PRO A 400 4.41 -18.29 13.33
N LEU A 401 5.26 -17.31 12.98
CA LEU A 401 5.97 -16.45 13.93
C LEU A 401 5.02 -15.59 14.79
N PHE A 402 3.86 -15.22 14.24
CA PHE A 402 2.86 -14.39 14.92
C PHE A 402 1.66 -15.21 15.40
N LYS A 403 1.63 -16.53 15.12
CA LYS A 403 0.49 -17.42 15.36
C LYS A 403 -0.83 -16.87 14.80
N THR A 404 -0.76 -16.11 13.71
CA THR A 404 -1.91 -15.46 13.09
C THR A 404 -2.18 -16.09 11.74
N THR A 405 -3.46 -16.30 11.43
CA THR A 405 -3.91 -16.74 10.10
C THR A 405 -4.78 -15.65 9.52
N LEU A 406 -4.37 -15.08 8.38
CA LEU A 406 -5.06 -13.98 7.73
C LEU A 406 -5.72 -14.47 6.44
N PRO A 407 -7.05 -14.66 6.41
CA PRO A 407 -7.80 -14.75 5.17
C PRO A 407 -7.76 -13.41 4.41
N PHE A 408 -7.69 -13.46 3.08
CA PHE A 408 -7.65 -12.28 2.24
C PHE A 408 -8.40 -12.47 0.92
N TRP A 409 -8.90 -11.37 0.36
CA TRP A 409 -9.31 -11.26 -1.04
C TRP A 409 -8.13 -10.85 -1.91
N ILE A 410 -8.18 -11.25 -3.18
CA ILE A 410 -7.29 -10.80 -4.26
C ILE A 410 -8.11 -9.90 -5.17
N ILE A 411 -7.77 -8.61 -5.18
CA ILE A 411 -8.48 -7.58 -5.93
C ILE A 411 -7.60 -7.10 -7.09
N LYS A 412 -8.14 -7.12 -8.30
CA LYS A 412 -7.55 -6.48 -9.48
C LYS A 412 -7.95 -5.00 -9.47
N ASN A 413 -6.97 -4.11 -9.54
CA ASN A 413 -7.18 -2.67 -9.62
C ASN A 413 -7.01 -2.15 -11.07
N SER A 414 -7.37 -0.90 -11.31
CA SER A 414 -7.33 -0.21 -12.61
C SER A 414 -6.33 0.95 -12.62
N TRP A 415 -5.31 0.90 -11.77
CA TRP A 415 -4.28 1.95 -11.67
C TRP A 415 -2.94 1.54 -12.26
N GLY A 416 -2.91 0.62 -13.22
CA GLY A 416 -1.69 0.12 -13.83
C GLY A 416 -0.91 -0.88 -12.97
N ALA A 417 -0.08 -1.67 -13.64
CA ALA A 417 0.72 -2.72 -13.00
C ALA A 417 1.88 -2.18 -12.15
N ASP A 418 2.20 -0.89 -12.24
CA ASP A 418 3.23 -0.22 -11.43
C ASP A 418 2.77 0.11 -10.00
N TRP A 419 1.47 -0.04 -9.71
CA TRP A 419 0.89 0.17 -8.39
C TRP A 419 0.66 -1.14 -7.62
N GLY A 420 0.80 -1.12 -6.30
CA GLY A 420 0.53 -2.28 -5.43
C GLY A 420 1.34 -3.53 -5.78
N GLU A 421 0.71 -4.70 -5.71
CA GLU A 421 1.32 -5.98 -6.06
C GLU A 421 1.11 -6.29 -7.54
N GLN A 422 1.84 -5.58 -8.41
CA GLN A 422 1.68 -5.69 -9.88
C GLN A 422 0.25 -5.36 -10.35
N GLY A 423 -0.36 -4.33 -9.76
CA GLY A 423 -1.74 -3.91 -10.01
C GLY A 423 -2.80 -4.58 -9.14
N TYR A 424 -2.39 -5.49 -8.25
CA TYR A 424 -3.30 -6.19 -7.34
C TYR A 424 -3.21 -5.66 -5.91
N TYR A 425 -4.30 -5.88 -5.18
CA TYR A 425 -4.48 -5.53 -3.79
C TYR A 425 -4.93 -6.75 -3.00
N ARG A 426 -4.23 -7.08 -1.92
CA ARG A 426 -4.67 -8.07 -0.95
C ARG A 426 -5.23 -7.39 0.28
N VAL A 427 -6.50 -7.67 0.57
CA VAL A 427 -7.24 -7.07 1.69
C VAL A 427 -7.83 -8.17 2.56
N TYR A 428 -7.92 -7.92 3.87
CA TYR A 428 -8.49 -8.86 4.82
C TYR A 428 -9.92 -9.24 4.44
N ARG A 429 -10.24 -10.53 4.62
CA ARG A 429 -11.54 -11.12 4.31
C ARG A 429 -12.20 -11.63 5.58
N GLY A 430 -13.41 -11.15 5.89
CA GLY A 430 -14.24 -11.70 6.97
C GLY A 430 -14.95 -10.68 7.85
N ASP A 431 -14.70 -9.38 7.69
CA ASP A 431 -15.34 -8.31 8.45
C ASP A 431 -15.87 -7.14 7.60
N GLY A 432 -15.91 -7.30 6.29
CA GLY A 432 -16.28 -6.26 5.33
C GLY A 432 -15.28 -5.10 5.29
N THR A 433 -13.98 -5.37 5.43
CA THR A 433 -12.90 -4.37 5.39
C THR A 433 -13.10 -3.37 4.26
N CYS A 434 -13.11 -2.08 4.59
CA CYS A 434 -13.34 -0.96 3.66
C CYS A 434 -14.67 -1.01 2.87
N GLY A 435 -15.66 -1.77 3.34
CA GLY A 435 -16.99 -1.87 2.75
C GLY A 435 -17.08 -2.76 1.51
N LEU A 436 -16.04 -3.55 1.21
CA LEU A 436 -15.90 -4.35 -0.02
C LEU A 436 -17.06 -5.31 -0.32
N ASN A 437 -17.85 -5.67 0.69
CA ASN A 437 -18.95 -6.63 0.59
C ASN A 437 -20.32 -5.98 0.36
N ARG A 438 -20.41 -4.64 0.33
CA ARG A 438 -21.71 -3.96 0.36
C ARG A 438 -22.40 -3.85 -0.98
N MET A 439 -21.63 -3.64 -2.04
CA MET A 439 -22.13 -3.46 -3.41
C MET A 439 -21.42 -4.42 -4.35
N ALA A 440 -21.53 -5.72 -4.05
CA ALA A 440 -21.00 -6.80 -4.87
C ALA A 440 -22.00 -7.22 -5.95
N THR A 441 -21.57 -7.25 -7.20
CA THR A 441 -22.42 -7.59 -8.36
C THR A 441 -21.66 -8.39 -9.40
N SER A 442 -22.40 -9.09 -10.27
CA SER A 442 -21.85 -9.70 -11.48
C SER A 442 -22.85 -9.65 -12.61
N SER A 443 -22.36 -9.50 -13.84
CA SER A 443 -23.08 -9.87 -15.05
C SER A 443 -23.38 -11.38 -15.10
N VAL A 444 -24.37 -11.73 -15.91
CA VAL A 444 -24.74 -13.11 -16.23
C VAL A 444 -24.65 -13.27 -17.75
N VAL A 445 -23.94 -14.31 -18.18
CA VAL A 445 -23.80 -14.73 -19.58
C VAL A 445 -24.31 -16.16 -19.71
N ASP A 446 -25.16 -16.40 -20.69
CA ASP A 446 -25.72 -17.74 -20.99
C ASP A 446 -24.83 -18.55 -21.93
#